data_AF-A0A7Y1XJS7-F1
#
_entry.id   AF-A0A7Y1XJS7-F1
#
_cell.length_a   1.000
_cell.length_b   1.000
_cell.length_c   1.000
_cell.angle_alpha   90.00
_cell.angle_beta   90.00
_cell.angle_gamma   90.00
#
_symmetry.space_group_name_H-M   'P 1'
#
loop_
_entity.id
_entity.type
_entity.pdbx_description
1 polymer ?
#
loop_
_entity_poly.entity_id
_entity_poly.type
_entity_poly.pdbx_seq_one_letter_code
_entity_poly.pdbx_strand_id
1 'polypeptide(L)'
;MKRRSFITSAATVSAGMVTAPKVWGKDLPNYDPQGLKGNIHHSACYWCYNSIPLDQFLSDLSGLGVEAIDLVGPEDWPLLKKHNIHASMCWGAEINLTDGWCDPKFHKQLIKNYSEMIPKVAEAGYTNLICFSGSRRGMDDEEGLQNSVRGLKNILSLAEKHGVVIQMELLNSKVDHKDYMCDKSKWGVALCDALGSDNFKLLYDIYHMQIMEGDVIRTIEQYKDYIGHY
;
A
#
# COMPACT_ATOMS: atom_id res chain seq x y z
N MET A 1 -38.86 -7.53 37.30
CA MET A 1 -39.08 -8.92 36.86
C MET A 1 -37.79 -9.71 37.05
N LYS A 2 -37.85 -10.77 37.86
CA LYS A 2 -36.72 -11.63 38.23
C LYS A 2 -36.60 -12.82 37.26
N ARG A 3 -35.35 -13.26 37.08
CA ARG A 3 -34.83 -14.47 36.39
C ARG A 3 -35.80 -15.67 36.38
N ARG A 4 -35.84 -16.37 35.23
CA ARG A 4 -36.05 -17.83 35.19
C ARG A 4 -34.99 -18.47 34.31
N SER A 5 -34.01 -19.09 34.96
CA SER A 5 -33.17 -20.13 34.40
C SER A 5 -34.02 -21.39 34.22
N PHE A 6 -33.91 -22.05 33.06
CA PHE A 6 -34.28 -23.45 32.94
C PHE A 6 -33.03 -24.24 32.59
N ILE A 7 -32.44 -24.84 33.62
CA ILE A 7 -31.65 -26.06 33.49
C ILE A 7 -32.65 -27.19 33.66
N THR A 8 -32.74 -28.09 32.69
CA THR A 8 -33.41 -29.38 32.88
C THR A 8 -32.52 -30.45 32.26
N SER A 9 -31.82 -31.12 33.18
CA SER A 9 -31.46 -32.54 33.24
C SER A 9 -31.17 -33.30 31.94
N ALA A 10 -29.88 -33.62 31.79
CA ALA A 10 -29.32 -34.93 31.50
C ALA A 10 -30.23 -35.98 30.83
N ALA A 11 -29.99 -36.22 29.55
CA ALA A 11 -30.17 -37.53 28.94
C ALA A 11 -28.77 -38.08 28.60
N THR A 12 -28.36 -39.09 29.35
CA THR A 12 -27.17 -39.90 29.09
C THR A 12 -27.35 -40.62 27.76
N VAL A 13 -26.67 -40.17 26.72
CA VAL A 13 -26.53 -40.93 25.47
C VAL A 13 -25.09 -41.43 25.38
N SER A 14 -25.02 -42.74 25.27
CA SER A 14 -23.87 -43.63 25.08
C SER A 14 -22.80 -43.07 24.14
N ALA A 15 -21.55 -43.33 24.54
CA ALA A 15 -20.34 -43.04 23.79
C ALA A 15 -20.39 -43.57 22.35
N GLY A 16 -20.61 -42.68 21.39
CA GLY A 16 -20.10 -42.81 20.04
C GLY A 16 -18.89 -41.90 19.92
N MET A 17 -17.68 -42.46 19.80
CA MET A 17 -16.54 -41.69 19.31
C MET A 17 -16.88 -41.21 17.90
N VAL A 18 -17.36 -39.97 17.78
CA VAL A 18 -17.35 -39.26 16.50
C VAL A 18 -15.89 -38.97 16.24
N THR A 19 -15.26 -39.84 15.44
CA THR A 19 -14.03 -39.48 14.76
C THR A 19 -14.40 -38.36 13.79
N ALA A 20 -14.18 -37.11 14.21
CA ALA A 20 -14.20 -36.01 13.26
C ALA A 20 -13.14 -36.36 12.20
N PRO A 21 -13.51 -36.45 10.91
CA PRO A 21 -12.48 -36.61 9.89
C PRO A 21 -11.59 -35.38 9.99
N LYS A 22 -10.30 -35.59 10.27
CA LYS A 22 -9.26 -34.60 10.01
C LYS A 22 -9.28 -34.36 8.49
N VAL A 23 -10.10 -33.42 8.05
CA VAL A 23 -10.00 -32.85 6.70
C VAL A 23 -8.99 -31.70 6.80
N TRP A 24 -7.73 -32.06 7.05
CA TRP A 24 -6.59 -31.22 6.70
C TRP A 24 -5.79 -32.00 5.67
N GLY A 25 -5.70 -31.43 4.47
CA GLY A 25 -5.16 -32.09 3.29
C GLY A 25 -6.24 -32.60 2.36
N LYS A 26 -7.12 -31.70 1.89
CA LYS A 26 -7.53 -31.85 0.48
C LYS A 26 -6.39 -31.23 -0.29
N ASP A 27 -5.76 -32.05 -1.15
CA ASP A 27 -4.93 -31.58 -2.24
C ASP A 27 -5.59 -30.33 -2.82
N LEU A 28 -4.89 -29.20 -2.76
CA LEU A 28 -5.33 -28.01 -3.45
C LEU A 28 -5.56 -28.43 -4.90
N PRO A 29 -6.71 -28.09 -5.51
CA PRO A 29 -6.92 -28.38 -6.91
C PRO A 29 -5.70 -27.88 -7.67
N ASN A 30 -5.13 -28.74 -8.52
CA ASN A 30 -3.95 -28.43 -9.31
C ASN A 30 -4.26 -27.13 -10.07
N TYR A 31 -3.73 -26.01 -9.57
CA TYR A 31 -3.98 -24.69 -10.12
C TYR A 31 -3.35 -24.71 -11.50
N ASP A 32 -4.19 -24.61 -12.53
CA ASP A 32 -3.71 -24.46 -13.89
C ASP A 32 -3.53 -22.95 -14.16
N PRO A 33 -2.30 -22.41 -14.08
CA PRO A 33 -2.06 -21.00 -14.36
C PRO A 33 -2.39 -20.63 -15.82
N GLN A 34 -2.56 -21.61 -16.72
CA GLN A 34 -2.75 -21.37 -18.16
C GLN A 34 -4.10 -20.74 -18.53
N GLY A 35 -5.02 -20.57 -17.57
CA GLY A 35 -6.34 -19.95 -17.81
C GLY A 35 -6.42 -18.43 -17.61
N LEU A 36 -5.37 -17.78 -17.08
CA LEU A 36 -5.41 -16.34 -16.81
C LEU A 36 -4.89 -15.52 -18.00
N LYS A 37 -5.48 -14.33 -18.21
CA LYS A 37 -5.10 -13.41 -19.28
C LYS A 37 -3.72 -12.76 -19.09
N GLY A 38 -3.09 -12.91 -17.93
CA GLY A 38 -1.78 -12.32 -17.62
C GLY A 38 -1.75 -10.79 -17.64
N ASN A 39 -2.91 -10.14 -17.53
CA ASN A 39 -3.06 -8.68 -17.63
C ASN A 39 -3.19 -7.99 -16.26
N ILE A 40 -3.02 -8.74 -15.17
CA ILE A 40 -2.99 -8.23 -13.80
C ILE A 40 -1.65 -8.63 -13.20
N HIS A 41 -0.83 -7.64 -12.88
CA HIS A 41 0.47 -7.81 -12.25
C HIS A 41 0.27 -7.76 -10.74
N HIS A 42 0.26 -8.93 -10.10
CA HIS A 42 0.04 -9.02 -8.67
C HIS A 42 1.33 -8.74 -7.89
N SER A 43 1.17 -8.07 -6.75
CA SER A 43 2.21 -7.86 -5.74
C SER A 43 1.69 -8.30 -4.37
N ALA A 44 2.61 -8.48 -3.42
CA ALA A 44 2.28 -8.75 -2.03
C ALA A 44 3.05 -7.84 -1.07
N CYS A 45 2.41 -7.41 0.00
CA CYS A 45 3.07 -6.72 1.11
C CYS A 45 3.64 -7.76 2.09
N TYR A 46 4.98 -7.83 2.22
CA TYR A 46 5.64 -8.84 3.07
C TYR A 46 5.25 -8.75 4.56
N TRP A 47 4.94 -7.54 5.06
CA TRP A 47 4.60 -7.34 6.47
C TRP A 47 3.36 -8.15 6.92
N CYS A 48 2.48 -8.53 5.99
CA CYS A 48 1.34 -9.44 6.22
C CYS A 48 1.76 -10.89 6.51
N TYR A 49 3.01 -11.26 6.21
CA TYR A 49 3.55 -12.61 6.22
C TYR A 49 4.83 -12.72 7.06
N ASN A 50 5.05 -11.78 8.00
CA ASN A 50 6.26 -11.69 8.82
C ASN A 50 6.60 -12.92 9.68
N SER A 51 5.68 -13.89 9.78
CA SER A 51 5.92 -15.20 10.38
C SER A 51 6.74 -16.16 9.50
N ILE A 52 6.91 -15.82 8.21
CA ILE A 52 7.69 -16.55 7.22
C ILE A 52 8.98 -15.76 6.97
N PRO A 53 10.18 -16.35 7.05
CA PRO A 53 11.41 -15.66 6.71
C PRO A 53 11.39 -15.10 5.27
N LEU A 54 11.89 -13.88 5.06
CA LEU A 54 11.81 -13.19 3.76
C LEU A 54 12.36 -14.02 2.59
N ASP A 55 13.52 -14.66 2.73
CA ASP A 55 14.09 -15.49 1.66
C ASP A 55 13.15 -16.66 1.28
N GLN A 56 12.51 -17.30 2.26
CA GLN A 56 11.52 -18.34 2.03
C GLN A 56 10.25 -17.77 1.38
N PHE A 57 9.75 -16.64 1.88
CA PHE A 57 8.59 -15.96 1.33
C PHE A 57 8.76 -15.62 -0.15
N LEU A 58 9.91 -15.06 -0.53
CA LEU A 58 10.24 -14.73 -1.92
C LEU A 58 10.34 -15.97 -2.82
N SER A 59 10.93 -17.06 -2.30
CA SER A 59 10.95 -18.35 -2.99
C SER A 59 9.55 -18.91 -3.22
N ASP A 60 8.65 -18.76 -2.24
CA ASP A 60 7.28 -19.26 -2.31
C ASP A 60 6.44 -18.45 -3.32
N LEU A 61 6.61 -17.12 -3.38
CA LEU A 61 5.90 -16.25 -4.34
C LEU A 61 6.17 -16.65 -5.80
N SER A 62 7.41 -17.02 -6.11
CA SER A 62 7.79 -17.50 -7.45
C SER A 62 6.98 -18.72 -7.87
N GLY A 63 6.69 -19.63 -6.93
CA GLY A 63 5.85 -20.81 -7.16
C GLY A 63 4.36 -20.48 -7.36
N LEU A 64 3.92 -19.31 -6.91
CA LEU A 64 2.55 -18.82 -7.03
C LEU A 64 2.32 -17.95 -8.27
N GLY A 65 3.38 -17.65 -9.04
CA GLY A 65 3.31 -16.73 -10.18
C GLY A 65 3.12 -15.27 -9.76
N VAL A 66 3.52 -14.91 -8.53
CA VAL A 66 3.57 -13.53 -8.05
C VAL A 66 4.99 -13.03 -8.20
N GLU A 67 5.18 -11.99 -9.01
CA GLU A 67 6.50 -11.55 -9.46
C GLU A 67 6.97 -10.27 -8.77
N ALA A 68 6.19 -9.73 -7.83
CA ALA A 68 6.49 -8.47 -7.16
C ALA A 68 6.09 -8.44 -5.68
N ILE A 69 6.73 -7.56 -4.93
CA ILE A 69 6.31 -7.19 -3.58
C ILE A 69 6.28 -5.66 -3.42
N ASP A 70 5.38 -5.21 -2.55
CA ASP A 70 5.20 -3.80 -2.21
C ASP A 70 5.85 -3.44 -0.89
N LEU A 71 6.14 -2.14 -0.74
CA LEU A 71 6.67 -1.50 0.45
C LEU A 71 7.99 -2.15 0.91
N VAL A 72 8.96 -2.22 -0.01
CA VAL A 72 10.29 -2.80 0.22
C VAL A 72 11.44 -1.79 0.05
N GLY A 73 12.42 -1.86 0.95
CA GLY A 73 13.49 -0.89 1.10
C GLY A 73 14.80 -1.36 0.48
N PRO A 74 15.78 -0.45 0.32
CA PRO A 74 17.07 -0.74 -0.32
C PRO A 74 17.87 -1.87 0.33
N GLU A 75 17.66 -2.12 1.61
CA GLU A 75 18.25 -3.23 2.37
C GLU A 75 17.88 -4.61 1.81
N ASP A 76 16.65 -4.76 1.30
CA ASP A 76 16.12 -6.04 0.84
C ASP A 76 16.21 -6.22 -0.68
N TRP A 77 16.45 -5.14 -1.44
CA TRP A 77 16.55 -5.20 -2.90
C TRP A 77 17.56 -6.23 -3.45
N PRO A 78 18.76 -6.45 -2.86
CA PRO A 78 19.66 -7.51 -3.32
C PRO A 78 19.05 -8.91 -3.21
N LEU A 79 18.24 -9.15 -2.17
CA LEU A 79 17.56 -10.42 -1.96
C LEU A 79 16.43 -10.61 -2.97
N LEU A 80 15.66 -9.56 -3.25
CA LEU A 80 14.64 -9.55 -4.31
C LEU A 80 15.25 -9.92 -5.66
N LYS A 81 16.38 -9.31 -6.02
CA LYS A 81 17.12 -9.62 -7.25
C LYS A 81 17.59 -11.07 -7.32
N LYS A 82 18.04 -11.65 -6.20
CA LYS A 82 18.43 -13.07 -6.12
C LYS A 82 17.25 -14.00 -6.47
N HIS A 83 16.04 -13.63 -6.06
CA HIS A 83 14.81 -14.41 -6.32
C HIS A 83 14.04 -13.98 -7.58
N ASN A 84 14.58 -13.03 -8.37
CA ASN A 84 13.90 -12.45 -9.53
C ASN A 84 12.50 -11.88 -9.20
N ILE A 85 12.36 -11.27 -8.02
CA ILE A 85 11.14 -10.58 -7.56
C ILE A 85 11.34 -9.07 -7.72
N HIS A 86 10.34 -8.39 -8.27
CA HIS A 86 10.33 -6.94 -8.47
C HIS A 86 9.87 -6.20 -7.20
N ALA A 87 10.39 -5.00 -6.99
CA ALA A 87 9.86 -4.07 -5.98
C ALA A 87 8.85 -3.14 -6.66
N SER A 88 7.55 -3.47 -6.58
CA SER A 88 6.48 -2.69 -7.24
C SER A 88 6.19 -1.38 -6.52
N MET A 89 6.56 -1.26 -5.25
CA MET A 89 6.54 -0.01 -4.50
C MET A 89 7.74 0.07 -3.55
N CYS A 90 8.65 1.01 -3.76
CA CYS A 90 9.79 1.24 -2.88
C CYS A 90 9.47 2.24 -1.75
N TRP A 91 10.19 2.11 -0.62
CA TRP A 91 10.20 3.10 0.47
C TRP A 91 11.63 3.53 0.84
N GLY A 92 11.75 4.37 1.86
CA GLY A 92 13.02 4.78 2.47
C GLY A 92 13.40 6.24 2.22
N ALA A 93 12.44 7.06 1.75
CA ALA A 93 12.62 8.50 1.55
C ALA A 93 11.76 9.35 2.49
N GLU A 94 10.61 8.83 2.90
CA GLU A 94 9.73 9.41 3.90
C GLU A 94 10.39 9.54 5.28
N ILE A 95 9.79 10.36 6.14
CA ILE A 95 10.15 10.42 7.57
C ILE A 95 9.29 9.41 8.34
N ASN A 96 7.97 9.52 8.17
CA ASN A 96 6.93 8.62 8.65
C ASN A 96 5.58 9.08 8.03
N LEU A 97 4.47 8.46 8.44
CA LEU A 97 3.12 8.74 7.93
C LEU A 97 2.57 10.12 8.31
N THR A 98 3.01 10.72 9.42
CA THR A 98 2.45 11.98 9.95
C THR A 98 3.31 13.20 9.62
N ASP A 99 4.63 13.03 9.48
CA ASP A 99 5.60 14.07 9.18
C ASP A 99 5.90 14.12 7.67
N GLY A 100 4.92 14.65 6.92
CA GLY A 100 4.91 14.62 5.45
C GLY A 100 4.86 15.99 4.76
N TRP A 101 4.57 15.95 3.46
CA TRP A 101 4.69 17.09 2.53
C TRP A 101 3.75 18.27 2.80
N CYS A 102 2.66 18.09 3.53
CA CYS A 102 1.72 19.19 3.82
C CYS A 102 2.29 20.21 4.83
N ASP A 103 3.30 19.85 5.62
CA ASP A 103 3.92 20.74 6.62
C ASP A 103 5.32 21.20 6.14
N PRO A 104 5.50 22.51 5.86
CA PRO A 104 6.77 23.05 5.35
C PRO A 104 7.99 22.79 6.21
N LYS A 105 7.82 22.55 7.52
CA LYS A 105 8.95 22.30 8.42
C LYS A 105 9.71 21.02 8.08
N PHE A 106 9.07 20.06 7.40
CA PHE A 106 9.70 18.81 6.98
C PHE A 106 10.31 18.86 5.58
N HIS A 107 10.00 19.88 4.78
CA HIS A 107 10.41 19.95 3.37
C HIS A 107 11.92 19.83 3.18
N LYS A 108 12.72 20.49 4.02
CA LYS A 108 14.19 20.40 3.92
C LYS A 108 14.70 18.96 4.04
N GLN A 109 14.15 18.20 4.99
CA GLN A 109 14.53 16.81 5.21
C GLN A 109 14.00 15.90 4.10
N LEU A 110 12.72 16.06 3.74
CA LEU A 110 12.09 15.28 2.68
C LEU A 110 12.79 15.50 1.34
N ILE A 111 13.07 16.75 0.95
CA ILE A 111 13.81 17.03 -0.30
C ILE A 111 15.17 16.33 -0.30
N LYS A 112 15.91 16.37 0.81
CA LYS A 112 17.19 15.65 0.95
C LYS A 112 17.00 14.14 0.76
N ASN A 113 16.08 13.53 1.49
CA ASN A 113 15.86 12.09 1.46
C ASN A 113 15.45 11.61 0.06
N TYR A 114 14.47 12.27 -0.55
CA TYR A 114 13.99 11.89 -1.89
C TYR A 114 15.06 12.13 -2.96
N SER A 115 15.86 13.21 -2.84
CA SER A 115 16.99 13.44 -3.75
C SER A 115 18.05 12.35 -3.68
N GLU A 116 18.24 11.73 -2.51
CA GLU A 116 19.16 10.62 -2.30
C GLU A 116 18.57 9.27 -2.72
N MET A 117 17.25 9.07 -2.59
CA MET A 117 16.59 7.80 -2.85
C MET A 117 16.20 7.61 -4.31
N ILE A 118 15.73 8.66 -4.99
CA ILE A 118 15.28 8.58 -6.40
C ILE A 118 16.35 7.92 -7.31
N PRO A 119 17.63 8.32 -7.29
CA PRO A 119 18.65 7.66 -8.10
C PRO A 119 18.84 6.18 -7.74
N LYS A 120 18.75 5.84 -6.45
CA LYS A 120 18.92 4.44 -5.98
C LYS A 120 17.80 3.54 -6.47
N VAL A 121 16.56 4.03 -6.43
CA VAL A 121 15.38 3.31 -6.96
C VAL A 121 15.59 3.00 -8.45
N ALA A 122 16.00 4.00 -9.23
CA ALA A 122 16.26 3.83 -10.66
C ALA A 122 17.46 2.90 -10.95
N GLU A 123 18.58 3.05 -10.23
CA GLU A 123 19.76 2.18 -10.35
C GLU A 123 19.44 0.74 -9.96
N ALA A 124 18.49 0.54 -9.05
CA ALA A 124 18.01 -0.79 -8.69
C ALA A 124 17.13 -1.42 -9.78
N GLY A 125 16.63 -0.64 -10.73
CA GLY A 125 15.73 -1.08 -11.80
C GLY A 125 14.25 -0.97 -11.45
N TYR A 126 13.89 -0.16 -10.45
CA TYR A 126 12.53 0.06 -10.00
C TYR A 126 12.05 1.47 -10.35
N THR A 127 10.74 1.70 -10.33
CA THR A 127 10.13 2.93 -10.85
C THR A 127 9.22 3.64 -9.85
N ASN A 128 8.73 2.98 -8.81
CA ASN A 128 7.75 3.57 -7.89
C ASN A 128 8.37 3.84 -6.51
N LEU A 129 8.18 5.07 -5.99
CA LEU A 129 8.62 5.47 -4.66
C LEU A 129 7.48 6.12 -3.89
N ILE A 130 7.14 5.56 -2.74
CA ILE A 130 6.02 6.03 -1.91
C ILE A 130 6.31 7.38 -1.26
N CYS A 131 5.26 8.18 -1.06
CA CYS A 131 5.28 9.38 -0.24
C CYS A 131 3.98 9.61 0.53
N PHE A 132 4.06 10.49 1.54
CA PHE A 132 2.95 10.76 2.45
C PHE A 132 2.69 12.25 2.60
N SER A 133 1.43 12.63 2.69
CA SER A 133 1.05 14.03 2.91
C SER A 133 1.39 14.47 4.32
N GLY A 134 1.32 13.55 5.29
CA GLY A 134 1.40 13.89 6.70
C GLY A 134 0.07 14.37 7.28
N SER A 135 0.12 14.76 8.55
CA SER A 135 -1.03 15.25 9.32
C SER A 135 -1.27 16.75 9.13
N ARG A 136 -2.54 17.15 9.14
CA ARG A 136 -3.03 18.51 8.95
C ARG A 136 -2.54 19.47 10.02
N ARG A 137 -2.46 19.05 11.28
CA ARG A 137 -2.00 19.89 12.41
C ARG A 137 -2.71 21.26 12.46
N GLY A 138 -3.99 21.29 12.10
CA GLY A 138 -4.81 22.50 12.07
C GLY A 138 -4.79 23.28 10.75
N MET A 139 -3.98 22.89 9.76
CA MET A 139 -4.06 23.42 8.40
C MET A 139 -5.38 23.03 7.73
N ASP A 140 -5.92 23.94 6.92
CA ASP A 140 -7.04 23.61 6.03
C ASP A 140 -6.54 22.86 4.77
N ASP A 141 -7.50 22.38 3.96
CA ASP A 141 -7.20 21.61 2.75
C ASP A 141 -6.35 22.39 1.74
N GLU A 142 -6.60 23.70 1.60
CA GLU A 142 -5.93 24.56 0.61
C GLU A 142 -4.49 24.86 1.04
N GLU A 143 -4.28 25.23 2.31
CA GLU A 143 -2.95 25.45 2.86
C GLU A 143 -2.09 24.18 2.73
N GLY A 144 -2.65 23.04 3.11
CA GLY A 144 -2.00 21.75 2.97
C GLY A 144 -1.61 21.41 1.54
N LEU A 145 -2.50 21.70 0.59
CA LEU A 145 -2.29 21.47 -0.84
C LEU A 145 -1.14 22.34 -1.35
N GLN A 146 -1.19 23.65 -1.10
CA GLN A 146 -0.17 24.59 -1.56
C GLN A 146 1.20 24.31 -0.97
N ASN A 147 1.25 23.89 0.30
CA ASN A 147 2.50 23.46 0.93
C ASN A 147 3.05 22.19 0.27
N SER A 148 2.21 21.18 0.03
CA SER A 148 2.61 19.94 -0.63
C SER A 148 3.13 20.22 -2.05
N VAL A 149 2.43 21.05 -2.83
CA VAL A 149 2.88 21.50 -4.16
C VAL A 149 4.25 22.15 -4.09
N ARG A 150 4.44 23.10 -3.15
CA ARG A 150 5.71 23.81 -2.98
C ARG A 150 6.85 22.88 -2.66
N GLY A 151 6.64 21.88 -1.79
CA GLY A 151 7.66 20.91 -1.40
C GLY A 151 8.00 19.95 -2.55
N LEU A 152 6.98 19.27 -3.08
CA LEU A 152 7.13 18.20 -4.09
C LEU A 152 7.73 18.71 -5.40
N LYS A 153 7.42 19.94 -5.84
CA LYS A 153 8.00 20.52 -7.06
C LYS A 153 9.54 20.51 -7.08
N ASN A 154 10.20 20.52 -5.92
CA ASN A 154 11.66 20.49 -5.85
C ASN A 154 12.27 19.14 -6.24
N ILE A 155 11.50 18.05 -6.22
CA ILE A 155 12.01 16.70 -6.51
C ILE A 155 11.51 16.12 -7.83
N LEU A 156 10.48 16.71 -8.45
CA LEU A 156 9.83 16.14 -9.64
C LEU A 156 10.75 16.09 -10.87
N SER A 157 11.56 17.14 -11.12
CA SER A 157 12.51 17.12 -12.24
C SER A 157 13.57 16.03 -12.10
N LEU A 158 13.94 15.69 -10.86
CA LEU A 158 14.85 14.57 -10.59
C LEU A 158 14.14 13.23 -10.79
N ALA A 159 12.91 13.09 -10.30
CA ALA A 159 12.09 11.90 -10.50
C ALA A 159 11.90 11.61 -12.00
N GLU A 160 11.53 12.61 -12.79
CA GLU A 160 11.43 12.55 -14.26
C GLU A 160 12.74 12.11 -14.91
N LYS A 161 13.85 12.76 -14.57
CA LYS A 161 15.18 12.42 -15.10
C LYS A 161 15.55 10.95 -14.87
N HIS A 162 15.12 10.37 -13.76
CA HIS A 162 15.42 8.99 -13.38
C HIS A 162 14.31 8.00 -13.73
N GLY A 163 13.21 8.44 -14.34
CA GLY A 163 12.07 7.57 -14.66
C GLY A 163 11.35 7.04 -13.42
N VAL A 164 11.44 7.73 -12.29
CA VAL A 164 10.77 7.37 -11.04
C VAL A 164 9.45 8.13 -10.92
N VAL A 165 8.40 7.44 -10.51
CA VAL A 165 7.09 8.01 -10.18
C VAL A 165 6.97 8.06 -8.66
N ILE A 166 6.69 9.26 -8.15
CA ILE A 166 6.39 9.49 -6.74
C ILE A 166 4.90 9.19 -6.52
N GLN A 167 4.61 8.30 -5.58
CA GLN A 167 3.26 7.77 -5.35
C GLN A 167 2.75 8.26 -4.00
N MET A 168 1.78 9.17 -4.00
CA MET A 168 1.14 9.67 -2.77
C MET A 168 0.06 8.69 -2.32
N GLU A 169 0.22 8.11 -1.15
CA GLU A 169 -0.78 7.19 -0.62
C GLU A 169 -1.96 7.92 0.02
N LEU A 170 -3.16 7.51 -0.41
CA LEU A 170 -4.43 7.94 0.17
C LEU A 170 -4.73 7.08 1.41
N LEU A 171 -4.80 7.70 2.59
CA LEU A 171 -5.02 7.00 3.86
C LEU A 171 -6.29 7.48 4.56
N ASN A 172 -6.98 6.59 5.27
CA ASN A 172 -8.21 6.96 5.97
C ASN A 172 -7.91 7.75 7.25
N SER A 173 -8.60 8.88 7.43
CA SER A 173 -8.52 9.70 8.64
C SER A 173 -9.60 9.39 9.68
N LYS A 174 -10.57 8.54 9.33
CA LYS A 174 -11.69 8.16 10.20
C LYS A 174 -11.32 7.12 11.25
N VAL A 175 -10.47 6.15 10.90
CA VAL A 175 -10.19 4.98 11.74
C VAL A 175 -8.71 4.92 12.11
N ASP A 176 -7.82 4.92 11.12
CA ASP A 176 -6.41 4.53 11.34
C ASP A 176 -5.46 5.72 11.43
N HIS A 177 -5.62 6.70 10.53
CA HIS A 177 -4.67 7.82 10.39
C HIS A 177 -5.36 9.15 10.70
N LYS A 178 -5.87 9.28 11.93
CA LYS A 178 -6.52 10.52 12.37
C LYS A 178 -5.67 11.74 12.00
N ASP A 179 -6.32 12.75 11.43
CA ASP A 179 -5.71 14.01 10.98
C ASP A 179 -4.88 13.92 9.69
N TYR A 180 -4.88 12.81 8.95
CA TYR A 180 -4.16 12.72 7.66
C TYR A 180 -4.72 13.71 6.61
N MET A 181 -3.82 14.34 5.85
CA MET A 181 -4.17 15.40 4.88
C MET A 181 -4.72 14.83 3.57
N CYS A 182 -4.04 13.88 2.94
CA CYS A 182 -4.46 13.28 1.67
C CYS A 182 -5.44 12.13 1.93
N ASP A 183 -6.53 12.41 2.63
CA ASP A 183 -7.53 11.42 3.06
C ASP A 183 -8.74 11.30 2.13
N LYS A 184 -8.74 12.06 1.02
CA LYS A 184 -9.79 12.07 0.01
C LYS A 184 -9.20 12.10 -1.39
N SER A 185 -9.80 11.34 -2.30
CA SER A 185 -9.36 11.23 -3.70
C SER A 185 -9.33 12.59 -4.39
N LYS A 186 -10.32 13.45 -4.13
CA LYS A 186 -10.40 14.80 -4.70
C LYS A 186 -9.21 15.69 -4.33
N TRP A 187 -8.71 15.58 -3.10
CA TRP A 187 -7.55 16.35 -2.66
C TRP A 187 -6.28 15.85 -3.36
N GLY A 188 -6.10 14.53 -3.44
CA GLY A 188 -4.99 13.91 -4.17
C GLY A 188 -4.97 14.27 -5.66
N VAL A 189 -6.14 14.25 -6.32
CA VAL A 189 -6.27 14.62 -7.75
C VAL A 189 -5.93 16.10 -7.96
N ALA A 190 -6.42 16.99 -7.09
CA ALA A 190 -6.07 18.41 -7.14
C ALA A 190 -4.54 18.63 -6.98
N LEU A 191 -3.88 17.80 -6.17
CA LEU A 191 -2.42 17.84 -6.02
C LEU A 191 -1.73 17.40 -7.31
N CYS A 192 -2.17 16.30 -7.94
CA CYS A 192 -1.66 15.88 -9.25
C CYS A 192 -1.82 16.98 -10.31
N ASP A 193 -3.00 17.60 -10.41
CA ASP A 193 -3.27 18.69 -11.36
C ASP A 193 -2.36 19.90 -11.11
N ALA A 194 -2.16 20.29 -9.84
CA ALA A 194 -1.32 21.44 -9.48
C ALA A 194 0.19 21.20 -9.71
N LEU A 195 0.62 19.94 -9.67
CA LEU A 195 1.98 19.52 -9.98
C LEU A 195 2.21 19.37 -11.48
N GLY A 196 1.21 18.89 -12.22
CA GLY A 196 1.25 18.79 -13.69
C GLY A 196 2.37 17.89 -14.21
N SER A 197 2.67 16.78 -13.53
CA SER A 197 3.76 15.86 -13.86
C SER A 197 3.29 14.41 -13.89
N ASP A 198 3.68 13.67 -14.92
CA ASP A 198 3.42 12.22 -15.01
C ASP A 198 4.24 11.39 -14.01
N ASN A 199 5.30 11.98 -13.44
CA ASN A 199 6.13 11.38 -12.40
C ASN A 199 5.59 11.60 -10.98
N PHE A 200 4.32 12.01 -10.86
CA PHE A 200 3.58 12.02 -9.60
C PHE A 200 2.18 11.43 -9.81
N LYS A 201 1.85 10.40 -9.03
CA LYS A 201 0.57 9.69 -9.08
C LYS A 201 0.08 9.35 -7.68
N LEU A 202 -1.13 8.81 -7.60
CA LEU A 202 -1.74 8.36 -6.35
C LEU A 202 -1.61 6.85 -6.21
N LEU A 203 -1.26 6.40 -5.01
CA LEU A 203 -1.50 5.03 -4.57
C LEU A 203 -2.92 4.99 -3.97
N TYR A 204 -3.82 4.28 -4.65
CA TYR A 204 -5.22 4.16 -4.27
C TYR A 204 -5.45 2.88 -3.46
N ASP A 205 -5.21 2.95 -2.16
CA ASP A 205 -5.59 1.85 -1.28
C ASP A 205 -7.12 1.79 -1.13
N ILE A 206 -7.70 0.70 -1.64
CA ILE A 206 -9.15 0.48 -1.67
C ILE A 206 -9.74 0.39 -0.27
N TYR A 207 -9.01 -0.17 0.70
CA TYR A 207 -9.49 -0.28 2.09
C TYR A 207 -9.66 1.12 2.70
N HIS A 208 -8.65 1.97 2.58
CA HIS A 208 -8.71 3.33 3.12
C HIS A 208 -9.82 4.15 2.43
N MET A 209 -9.92 4.06 1.11
CA MET A 209 -10.90 4.86 0.36
C MET A 209 -12.33 4.33 0.50
N GLN A 210 -12.52 3.03 0.74
CA GLN A 210 -13.82 2.48 1.11
C GLN A 210 -14.32 3.02 2.45
N ILE A 211 -13.43 3.23 3.42
CA ILE A 211 -13.77 3.86 4.72
C ILE A 211 -14.09 5.34 4.54
N MET A 212 -13.29 6.06 3.74
CA MET A 212 -13.41 7.51 3.60
C MET A 212 -14.60 7.93 2.76
N GLU A 213 -14.75 7.34 1.57
CA GLU A 213 -15.63 7.85 0.52
C GLU A 213 -16.70 6.82 0.13
N GLY A 214 -16.38 5.52 0.23
CA GLY A 214 -17.20 4.48 -0.37
C GLY A 214 -17.24 4.60 -1.90
N ASP A 215 -18.19 3.90 -2.55
CA ASP A 215 -18.40 3.96 -4.00
C ASP A 215 -17.12 3.87 -4.86
N VAL A 216 -16.18 3.04 -4.39
CA VAL A 216 -14.78 3.03 -4.88
C VAL A 216 -14.67 2.71 -6.37
N ILE A 217 -15.60 1.92 -6.92
CA ILE A 217 -15.61 1.57 -8.34
C ILE A 217 -15.73 2.84 -9.20
N ARG A 218 -16.72 3.71 -8.91
CA ARG A 218 -16.92 4.93 -9.69
C ARG A 218 -15.80 5.92 -9.48
N THR A 219 -15.28 6.01 -8.26
CA THR A 219 -14.11 6.86 -7.95
C THR A 219 -12.88 6.43 -8.74
N ILE A 220 -12.60 5.12 -8.81
CA ILE A 220 -11.51 4.56 -9.61
C ILE A 220 -11.74 4.81 -11.09
N GLU A 221 -12.94 4.54 -11.62
CA GLU A 221 -13.26 4.80 -13.04
C GLU A 221 -13.07 6.28 -13.42
N GLN A 222 -13.41 7.19 -12.51
CA GLN A 222 -13.27 8.62 -12.70
C GLN A 222 -11.82 9.10 -12.66
N TYR A 223 -10.98 8.55 -11.76
CA TYR A 223 -9.64 9.06 -11.49
C TYR A 223 -8.49 8.13 -11.89
N LYS A 224 -8.76 7.03 -12.62
CA LYS A 224 -7.75 6.05 -13.05
C LYS A 224 -6.48 6.64 -13.68
N ASP A 225 -6.58 7.77 -14.39
CA ASP A 225 -5.42 8.39 -15.06
C ASP A 225 -4.46 9.08 -14.06
N TYR A 226 -4.93 9.33 -12.83
CA TYR A 226 -4.15 9.87 -11.71
C TYR A 226 -3.60 8.78 -10.80
N ILE A 227 -4.13 7.55 -10.87
CA ILE A 227 -3.76 6.43 -10.01
C ILE A 227 -2.61 5.67 -10.67
N GLY A 228 -1.51 5.53 -9.95
CA GLY A 228 -0.32 4.83 -10.42
C GLY A 228 -0.12 3.45 -9.79
N HIS A 229 -0.81 3.17 -8.68
CA HIS A 229 -0.74 1.92 -7.92
C HIS A 229 -2.03 1.70 -7.12
N TYR A 230 -2.38 0.45 -6.82
CA TYR A 230 -3.60 0.04 -6.10
C TYR A 230 -3.28 -0.85 -4.90
#